data_AF-A0A821MVM9-F1
#
_entry.id   AF-A0A821MVM9-F1
#
_cell.length_a   1.000
_cell.length_b   1.000
_cell.length_c   1.000
_cell.angle_alpha   90.00
_cell.angle_beta   90.00
_cell.angle_gamma   90.00
#
_symmetry.space_group_name_H-M   'P 1'
#
loop_
_entity.id
_entity.type
_entity.pdbx_description
1 polymer ?
#
loop_
_entity_poly.entity_id
_entity_poly.type
_entity_poly.pdbx_seq_one_letter_code
_entity_poly.pdbx_strand_id
1 'polypeptide(L)'
;TLAKHVIKIHMNILNTDDNIGDMSIQKLKKYIAYCRSKCGPRLSESGSEKLRNQYVVMRNGTSIYEREIGKKTAIPITIRQLEALIRIAESLAKMRLSPFADETDVDEALRLFHVSTLSSAGSGNLAGIEGFTTREDQLEIAHIEKQIRRRFVIGSQVSEHAIVQDFIQQNYSERAIYKVLHAMVRRGDVQYRMQRKVLIRVR
;
A
#
# COMPACT_ATOMS: atom_id res chain seq x y z
N THR A 1 6.00 7.07 -21.35
CA THR A 1 4.99 6.00 -21.48
C THR A 1 5.69 4.69 -21.77
N LEU A 2 5.17 3.57 -21.25
CA LEU A 2 5.75 2.22 -21.46
C LEU A 2 6.01 1.91 -22.94
N ALA A 3 5.14 2.38 -23.85
CA ALA A 3 5.32 2.25 -25.29
C ALA A 3 6.64 2.83 -25.81
N LYS A 4 7.08 4.00 -25.31
CA LYS A 4 8.38 4.59 -25.69
C LYS A 4 9.56 3.74 -25.20
N HIS A 5 9.42 3.14 -24.01
CA HIS A 5 10.44 2.27 -23.43
C HIS A 5 10.56 0.94 -24.20
N VAL A 6 9.44 0.33 -24.56
CA VAL A 6 9.40 -0.91 -25.37
C VAL A 6 9.98 -0.66 -26.76
N ILE A 7 9.65 0.48 -27.40
CA ILE A 7 10.24 0.88 -28.69
C ILE A 7 11.76 1.10 -28.56
N LYS A 8 12.25 1.71 -27.46
CA LYS A 8 13.69 1.89 -27.19
C LYS A 8 14.44 0.56 -27.11
N ILE A 9 13.85 -0.46 -26.47
CA ILE A 9 14.42 -1.81 -26.36
C ILE A 9 14.50 -2.49 -27.73
N HIS A 10 13.42 -2.42 -28.53
CA HIS A 10 13.38 -3.06 -29.85
C HIS A 10 14.21 -2.33 -30.92
N MET A 11 14.44 -1.03 -30.77
CA MET A 11 15.32 -0.24 -31.65
C MET A 11 16.81 -0.55 -31.47
N ASN A 12 17.16 -1.51 -30.59
CA ASN A 12 18.53 -1.93 -30.32
C ASN A 12 19.48 -0.75 -30.09
N ILE A 13 18.95 0.34 -29.50
CA ILE A 13 19.77 1.26 -28.73
C ILE A 13 20.14 0.42 -27.52
N LEU A 14 21.21 -0.37 -27.71
CA LEU A 14 21.95 -1.05 -26.68
C LEU A 14 21.98 -0.12 -25.49
N ASN A 15 21.78 -0.72 -24.31
CA ASN A 15 21.84 -0.05 -23.02
C ASN A 15 23.23 0.60 -22.80
N THR A 16 23.59 1.61 -23.57
CA THR A 16 24.70 2.54 -23.33
C THR A 16 24.34 3.53 -22.24
N ASP A 17 23.32 3.23 -21.44
CA ASP A 17 23.27 3.59 -20.03
C ASP A 17 24.02 2.51 -19.21
N ASP A 18 25.18 2.04 -19.73
CA ASP A 18 26.13 1.11 -19.10
C ASP A 18 26.80 1.70 -17.83
N ASN A 19 26.26 2.78 -17.27
CA ASN A 19 26.77 3.45 -16.08
C ASN A 19 25.64 3.99 -15.18
N ILE A 20 24.67 3.14 -14.79
CA ILE A 20 23.79 3.47 -13.63
C ILE A 20 24.00 2.49 -12.46
N GLY A 21 24.89 1.51 -12.61
CA GLY A 21 25.34 0.69 -11.49
C GLY A 21 26.85 0.61 -11.46
N ASP A 22 27.47 1.08 -10.38
CA ASP A 22 28.93 1.02 -10.12
C ASP A 22 29.53 -0.41 -10.10
N MET A 23 28.74 -1.44 -10.44
CA MET A 23 29.14 -2.85 -10.38
C MET A 23 28.67 -3.67 -11.58
N SER A 24 29.62 -4.39 -12.16
CA SER A 24 29.33 -5.41 -13.17
C SER A 24 28.53 -6.57 -12.59
N ILE A 25 27.68 -7.20 -13.42
CA ILE A 25 26.87 -8.37 -13.05
C ILE A 25 27.75 -9.52 -12.51
N GLN A 26 28.94 -9.69 -13.08
CA GLN A 26 29.90 -10.71 -12.63
C GLN A 26 30.41 -10.43 -11.21
N LYS A 27 30.70 -9.16 -10.89
CA LYS A 27 31.12 -8.74 -9.54
C LYS A 27 29.98 -8.93 -8.53
N LEU A 28 28.75 -8.58 -8.90
CA LEU A 28 27.56 -8.78 -8.06
C LEU A 28 27.34 -10.25 -7.71
N LYS A 29 27.46 -11.16 -8.68
CA LYS A 29 27.34 -12.62 -8.43
C LYS A 29 28.36 -13.11 -7.40
N LYS A 30 29.63 -12.70 -7.56
CA LYS A 30 30.70 -13.04 -6.60
C LYS A 30 30.43 -12.44 -5.21
N TYR A 31 29.94 -11.20 -5.15
CA TYR A 31 29.59 -10.53 -3.91
C TYR A 31 28.47 -11.24 -3.14
N ILE A 32 27.39 -11.62 -3.84
CA ILE A 32 26.28 -12.37 -3.22
C ILE A 32 26.76 -13.70 -2.66
N ALA A 33 27.60 -14.43 -3.41
CA ALA A 33 28.17 -15.70 -2.95
C ALA A 33 29.06 -15.51 -1.70
N TYR A 34 29.85 -14.44 -1.66
CA TYR A 34 30.65 -14.07 -0.50
C TYR A 34 29.77 -13.76 0.72
N CYS A 35 28.76 -12.90 0.58
CA CYS A 35 27.86 -12.54 1.68
C CYS A 35 27.12 -13.77 2.24
N ARG A 36 26.67 -14.68 1.38
CA ARG A 36 25.97 -15.92 1.81
C ARG A 36 26.86 -16.90 2.55
N SER A 37 28.15 -16.97 2.21
CA SER A 37 29.08 -17.94 2.80
C SER A 37 29.77 -17.42 4.07
N LYS A 38 29.94 -16.10 4.19
CA LYS A 38 30.70 -15.49 5.30
C LYS A 38 29.83 -14.82 6.36
N CYS A 39 28.62 -14.38 6.03
CA CYS A 39 27.78 -13.61 6.93
C CYS A 39 26.49 -14.36 7.26
N GLY A 40 26.30 -14.68 8.55
CA GLY A 40 25.08 -15.29 9.08
C GLY A 40 24.48 -14.41 10.16
N PRO A 41 23.84 -13.28 9.80
CA PRO A 41 23.40 -12.30 10.79
C PRO A 41 22.35 -12.86 11.73
N ARG A 42 22.22 -12.21 12.89
CA ARG A 42 21.18 -12.47 13.88
C ARG A 42 20.47 -11.18 14.25
N LEU A 43 19.22 -11.30 14.66
CA LEU A 43 18.45 -10.15 15.11
C LEU A 43 19.04 -9.60 16.42
N SER A 44 19.23 -8.28 16.48
CA SER A 44 19.57 -7.57 17.71
C SER A 44 18.40 -7.62 18.71
N GLU A 45 18.70 -7.44 19.99
CA GLU A 45 17.66 -7.40 21.04
C GLU A 45 16.66 -6.26 20.80
N SER A 46 17.16 -5.07 20.46
CA SER A 46 16.34 -3.91 20.13
C SER A 46 15.47 -4.14 18.89
N GLY A 47 16.02 -4.75 17.84
CA GLY A 47 15.26 -5.14 16.66
C GLY A 47 14.16 -6.16 16.97
N SER A 48 14.42 -7.11 17.86
CA SER A 48 13.47 -8.13 18.31
C SER A 48 12.28 -7.53 19.07
N GLU A 49 12.56 -6.62 20.00
CA GLU A 49 11.52 -5.91 20.75
C GLU A 49 10.63 -5.06 19.83
N LYS A 50 11.24 -4.31 18.91
CA LYS A 50 10.51 -3.48 17.93
C LYS A 50 9.59 -4.32 17.04
N LEU A 51 10.13 -5.42 16.50
CA LEU A 51 9.40 -6.32 15.61
C LEU A 51 8.24 -7.02 16.34
N ARG A 52 8.43 -7.40 17.61
CA ARG A 52 7.36 -7.92 18.48
C ARG A 52 6.24 -6.90 18.67
N ASN A 53 6.58 -5.68 19.08
CA ASN A 53 5.60 -4.62 19.33
C ASN A 53 4.79 -4.33 18.05
N GLN A 54 5.47 -4.25 16.90
CA GLN A 54 4.79 -3.93 15.65
C GLN A 54 3.94 -5.07 15.11
N TYR A 55 4.33 -6.32 15.32
CA TYR A 55 3.49 -7.47 15.01
C TYR A 55 2.17 -7.46 15.78
N VAL A 56 2.21 -7.13 17.08
CA VAL A 56 1.00 -7.04 17.91
C VAL A 56 0.08 -5.92 17.40
N VAL A 57 0.62 -4.75 17.09
CA VAL A 57 -0.13 -3.63 16.52
C VAL A 57 -0.80 -4.02 15.20
N MET A 58 -0.04 -4.62 14.27
CA MET A 58 -0.57 -5.05 12.97
C MET A 58 -1.70 -6.08 13.15
N ARG A 59 -1.49 -7.12 13.97
CA ARG A 59 -2.47 -8.19 14.20
C ARG A 59 -3.75 -7.67 14.86
N ASN A 60 -3.62 -6.78 15.84
CA ASN A 60 -4.78 -6.17 16.50
C ASN A 60 -5.54 -5.24 15.54
N GLY A 61 -4.84 -4.44 14.75
CA GLY A 61 -5.44 -3.57 13.74
C GLY A 61 -6.26 -4.34 12.70
N THR A 62 -5.75 -5.49 12.22
CA THR A 62 -6.51 -6.37 11.33
C THR A 62 -7.79 -6.89 12.00
N SER A 63 -7.71 -7.35 13.25
CA SER A 63 -8.89 -7.86 13.96
C SER A 63 -9.97 -6.80 14.19
N ILE A 64 -9.56 -5.55 14.50
CA ILE A 64 -10.49 -4.42 14.66
C ILE A 64 -11.16 -4.09 13.32
N TYR A 65 -10.37 -4.00 12.25
CA TYR A 65 -10.87 -3.72 10.90
C TYR A 65 -11.90 -4.76 10.43
N GLU A 66 -11.66 -6.05 10.71
CA GLU A 66 -12.61 -7.13 10.42
C GLU A 66 -13.93 -7.00 11.17
N ARG A 67 -13.89 -6.56 12.43
CA ARG A 67 -15.09 -6.32 13.26
C ARG A 67 -15.88 -5.12 12.77
N GLU A 68 -15.21 -4.04 12.38
CA GLU A 68 -15.86 -2.81 11.90
C GLU A 68 -16.55 -3.00 10.55
N ILE A 69 -15.95 -3.79 9.65
CA ILE A 69 -16.47 -3.97 8.28
C ILE A 69 -17.41 -5.18 8.19
N GLY A 70 -17.42 -6.05 9.21
CA GLY A 70 -18.21 -7.28 9.21
C GLY A 70 -17.78 -8.27 8.13
N LYS A 71 -16.59 -8.08 7.54
CA LYS A 71 -15.99 -8.96 6.55
C LYS A 71 -14.56 -9.29 6.98
N LYS A 72 -14.21 -10.58 6.88
CA LYS A 72 -12.84 -11.03 7.09
C LYS A 72 -11.92 -10.42 6.06
N THR A 73 -10.76 -9.98 6.49
CA THR A 73 -9.69 -9.56 5.58
C THR A 73 -9.20 -10.77 4.79
N ALA A 74 -8.81 -10.56 3.54
CA ALA A 74 -8.39 -11.64 2.67
C ALA A 74 -7.07 -12.30 3.13
N ILE A 75 -6.25 -11.59 3.91
CA ILE A 75 -4.89 -12.02 4.29
C ILE A 75 -4.75 -11.94 5.82
N PRO A 76 -4.84 -13.06 6.55
CA PRO A 76 -4.64 -13.07 7.99
C PRO A 76 -3.17 -12.85 8.36
N ILE A 77 -2.93 -12.17 9.48
CA ILE A 77 -1.58 -11.97 10.01
C ILE A 77 -1.13 -13.16 10.85
N THR A 78 -0.14 -13.92 10.34
CA THR A 78 0.30 -15.20 10.93
C THR A 78 1.74 -15.16 11.41
N ILE A 79 2.12 -16.16 12.23
CA ILE A 79 3.51 -16.31 12.72
C ILE A 79 4.49 -16.51 11.55
N ARG A 80 4.06 -17.12 10.44
CA ARG A 80 4.88 -17.26 9.22
C ARG A 80 5.27 -15.90 8.64
N GLN A 81 4.40 -14.90 8.72
CA GLN A 81 4.73 -13.55 8.25
C GLN A 81 5.75 -12.88 9.16
N LEU A 82 5.69 -13.13 10.47
CA LEU A 82 6.70 -12.68 11.42
C LEU A 82 8.08 -13.28 11.09
N GLU A 83 8.11 -14.58 10.84
CA GLU A 83 9.34 -15.28 10.44
C GLU A 83 9.90 -14.73 9.10
N ALA A 84 9.01 -14.43 8.14
CA ALA A 84 9.39 -13.81 6.88
C ALA A 84 10.01 -12.42 7.08
N LEU A 85 9.44 -11.58 7.97
CA LEU A 85 9.99 -10.27 8.31
C LEU A 85 11.40 -10.38 8.90
N ILE A 86 11.62 -11.34 9.81
CA ILE A 86 12.96 -11.60 10.39
C ILE A 86 13.95 -11.96 9.29
N ARG A 87 13.57 -12.86 8.35
CA ARG A 87 14.43 -13.24 7.23
C ARG A 87 14.76 -12.07 6.30
N ILE A 88 13.84 -11.12 6.11
CA ILE A 88 14.09 -9.91 5.33
C ILE A 88 15.09 -9.01 6.05
N ALA A 89 14.89 -8.75 7.35
CA ALA A 89 15.81 -7.94 8.15
C ALA A 89 17.23 -8.54 8.18
N GLU A 90 17.35 -9.86 8.39
CA GLU A 90 18.63 -10.57 8.29
C GLU A 90 19.26 -10.47 6.90
N SER A 91 18.45 -10.48 5.84
CA SER A 91 18.95 -10.34 4.47
C SER A 91 19.50 -8.93 4.20
N LEU A 92 18.88 -7.90 4.76
CA LEU A 92 19.35 -6.50 4.68
C LEU A 92 20.67 -6.32 5.43
N ALA A 93 20.79 -6.86 6.65
CA ALA A 93 22.04 -6.89 7.39
C ALA A 93 23.14 -7.63 6.63
N LYS A 94 22.79 -8.77 6.00
CA LYS A 94 23.71 -9.57 5.18
C LYS A 94 24.24 -8.81 3.97
N MET A 95 23.44 -7.95 3.36
CA MET A 95 23.89 -7.10 2.24
C MET A 95 24.97 -6.08 2.66
N ARG A 96 24.93 -5.64 3.92
CA ARG A 96 25.95 -4.76 4.53
C ARG A 96 27.11 -5.52 5.18
N LEU A 97 27.11 -6.85 5.11
CA LEU A 97 28.06 -7.72 5.84
C LEU A 97 28.05 -7.49 7.36
N SER A 98 26.92 -7.01 7.90
CA SER A 98 26.75 -6.83 9.35
C SER A 98 26.42 -8.17 10.02
N PRO A 99 27.04 -8.52 11.15
CA PRO A 99 26.69 -9.71 11.92
C PRO A 99 25.37 -9.57 12.68
N PHE A 100 24.86 -8.36 12.88
CA PHE A 100 23.61 -8.10 13.57
C PHE A 100 22.65 -7.29 12.70
N ALA A 101 21.37 -7.65 12.75
CA ALA A 101 20.29 -6.89 12.14
C ALA A 101 19.74 -5.90 13.16
N ASP A 102 19.85 -4.62 12.82
CA ASP A 102 19.49 -3.51 13.69
C ASP A 102 18.03 -3.09 13.46
N GLU A 103 17.55 -2.14 14.26
CA GLU A 103 16.21 -1.58 14.10
C GLU A 103 15.95 -1.02 12.70
N THR A 104 16.98 -0.46 12.05
CA THR A 104 16.86 0.09 10.70
C THR A 104 16.52 -0.99 9.67
N ASP A 105 17.02 -2.21 9.85
CA ASP A 105 16.70 -3.35 8.99
C ASP A 105 15.26 -3.81 9.19
N VAL A 106 14.80 -3.79 10.44
CA VAL A 106 13.42 -4.11 10.81
C VAL A 106 12.46 -3.08 10.22
N ASP A 107 12.78 -1.79 10.31
CA ASP A 107 11.96 -0.72 9.75
C ASP A 107 11.82 -0.84 8.24
N GLU A 108 12.92 -1.15 7.55
CA GLU A 108 12.90 -1.35 6.09
C GLU A 108 12.14 -2.63 5.71
N ALA A 109 12.31 -3.73 6.46
CA ALA A 109 11.55 -4.95 6.27
C ALA A 109 10.03 -4.72 6.44
N LEU A 110 9.65 -3.97 7.47
CA LEU A 110 8.26 -3.57 7.72
C LEU A 110 7.75 -2.68 6.59
N ARG A 111 8.52 -1.70 6.13
CA ARG A 111 8.14 -0.84 5.01
C ARG A 111 7.83 -1.65 3.75
N LEU A 112 8.71 -2.59 3.39
CA LEU A 112 8.52 -3.48 2.24
C LEU A 112 7.27 -4.36 2.41
N PHE A 113 7.08 -4.92 3.60
CA PHE A 113 5.91 -5.75 3.92
C PHE A 113 4.60 -4.96 3.84
N HIS A 114 4.58 -3.72 4.35
CA HIS A 114 3.42 -2.85 4.29
C HIS A 114 3.05 -2.53 2.84
N VAL A 115 4.02 -2.23 1.98
CA VAL A 115 3.75 -2.01 0.55
C VAL A 115 3.18 -3.26 -0.10
N SER A 116 3.73 -4.44 0.17
CA SER A 116 3.23 -5.70 -0.38
C SER A 116 1.81 -6.02 0.10
N THR A 117 1.55 -5.85 1.40
CA THR A 117 0.24 -6.15 2.01
C THR A 117 -0.82 -5.12 1.64
N LEU A 118 -0.48 -3.83 1.64
CA LEU A 118 -1.40 -2.74 1.26
C LEU A 118 -1.71 -2.77 -0.24
N SER A 119 -0.71 -3.06 -1.09
CA SER A 119 -0.94 -3.29 -2.52
C SER A 119 -1.88 -4.48 -2.73
N SER A 120 -1.76 -5.54 -1.92
CA SER A 120 -2.61 -6.73 -2.03
C SER A 120 -4.03 -6.53 -1.46
N ALA A 121 -4.14 -5.82 -0.33
CA ALA A 121 -5.41 -5.47 0.32
C ALA A 121 -6.18 -4.39 -0.46
N GLY A 122 -5.46 -3.43 -1.04
CA GLY A 122 -5.98 -2.41 -1.96
C GLY A 122 -6.30 -2.97 -3.34
N SER A 123 -5.58 -3.98 -3.83
CA SER A 123 -5.89 -4.62 -5.11
C SER A 123 -7.21 -5.38 -5.12
N GLY A 124 -7.69 -5.82 -3.96
CA GLY A 124 -9.04 -6.38 -3.84
C GLY A 124 -10.18 -5.34 -3.90
N ASN A 125 -9.91 -4.06 -3.61
CA ASN A 125 -10.97 -3.06 -3.39
C ASN A 125 -10.72 -1.66 -4.02
N LEU A 126 -9.62 -1.44 -4.75
CA LEU A 126 -9.27 -0.14 -5.36
C LEU A 126 -8.31 -0.16 -6.57
N ALA A 127 -7.55 -1.23 -6.87
CA ALA A 127 -6.50 -1.20 -7.91
C ALA A 127 -6.96 -1.15 -9.39
N GLY A 128 -8.24 -0.95 -9.68
CA GLY A 128 -8.72 -0.71 -11.05
C GLY A 128 -8.56 0.74 -11.53
N ILE A 129 -8.22 1.69 -10.64
CA ILE A 129 -8.22 3.15 -10.97
C ILE A 129 -6.90 3.84 -10.54
N GLU A 130 -6.07 3.23 -9.70
CA GLU A 130 -4.91 3.87 -9.06
C GLU A 130 -3.69 4.11 -9.97
N GLY A 131 -3.69 3.60 -11.20
CA GLY A 131 -2.57 3.79 -12.14
C GLY A 131 -2.42 5.22 -12.69
N PHE A 132 -3.33 6.14 -12.36
CA PHE A 132 -3.40 7.49 -12.96
C PHE A 132 -3.50 8.65 -11.96
N THR A 133 -3.28 8.43 -10.66
CA THR A 133 -3.42 9.49 -9.64
C THR A 133 -2.15 9.65 -8.81
N THR A 134 -1.76 10.89 -8.54
CA THR A 134 -0.56 11.21 -7.74
C THR A 134 -0.76 10.81 -6.27
N ARG A 135 0.33 10.71 -5.50
CA ARG A 135 0.28 10.38 -4.06
C ARG A 135 -0.52 11.41 -3.25
N GLU A 136 -0.54 12.66 -3.72
CA GLU A 136 -1.31 13.75 -3.12
C GLU A 136 -2.82 13.55 -3.36
N ASP A 137 -3.21 13.22 -4.59
CA ASP A 137 -4.60 12.90 -4.94
C ASP A 137 -5.15 11.74 -4.10
N GLN A 138 -4.32 10.73 -3.79
CA GLN A 138 -4.74 9.58 -2.97
C GLN A 138 -5.09 9.99 -1.53
N LEU A 139 -4.34 10.92 -0.94
CA LEU A 139 -4.60 11.43 0.41
C LEU A 139 -5.88 12.27 0.45
N GLU A 140 -6.11 13.10 -0.57
CA GLU A 140 -7.34 13.89 -0.71
C GLU A 140 -8.57 12.98 -0.84
N ILE A 141 -8.50 11.95 -1.69
CA ILE A 141 -9.56 10.96 -1.88
C ILE A 141 -9.92 10.27 -0.55
N ALA A 142 -8.91 9.84 0.22
CA ALA A 142 -9.12 9.20 1.52
C ALA A 142 -9.74 10.14 2.55
N HIS A 143 -9.35 11.42 2.53
CA HIS A 143 -9.91 12.45 3.41
C HIS A 143 -11.40 12.72 3.11
N ILE A 144 -11.74 12.87 1.82
CA ILE A 144 -13.12 13.06 1.37
C ILE A 144 -13.97 11.83 1.74
N GLU A 145 -13.48 10.62 1.49
CA GLU A 145 -14.19 9.37 1.84
C GLU A 145 -14.50 9.32 3.35
N LYS A 146 -13.52 9.66 4.21
CA LYS A 146 -13.70 9.66 5.66
C LYS A 146 -14.73 10.70 6.12
N GLN A 147 -14.76 11.88 5.49
CA GLN A 147 -15.75 12.90 5.81
C GLN A 147 -17.17 12.51 5.38
N ILE A 148 -17.33 11.95 4.17
CA ILE A 148 -18.62 11.42 3.72
C ILE A 148 -19.09 10.32 4.68
N ARG A 149 -18.21 9.38 5.08
CA ARG A 149 -18.59 8.31 6.00
C ARG A 149 -18.97 8.81 7.41
N ARG A 150 -18.45 9.94 7.86
CA ARG A 150 -18.80 10.56 9.15
C ARG A 150 -20.12 11.33 9.11
N ARG A 151 -20.38 12.03 8.01
CA ARG A 151 -21.54 12.94 7.90
C ARG A 151 -22.83 12.24 7.48
N PHE A 152 -22.72 11.15 6.72
CA PHE A 152 -23.86 10.41 6.19
C PHE A 152 -24.10 9.17 7.05
N VAL A 153 -25.13 9.20 7.90
CA VAL A 153 -25.55 8.01 8.66
C VAL A 153 -26.14 6.95 7.72
N ILE A 154 -26.01 5.68 8.09
CA ILE A 154 -26.57 4.56 7.32
C ILE A 154 -28.10 4.75 7.21
N GLY A 155 -28.63 4.66 6.00
CA GLY A 155 -30.04 4.89 5.68
C GLY A 155 -30.42 6.33 5.33
N SER A 156 -29.52 7.31 5.52
CA SER A 156 -29.78 8.70 5.09
C SER A 156 -29.80 8.82 3.57
N GLN A 157 -30.69 9.68 3.06
CA GLN A 157 -30.85 9.98 1.64
C GLN A 157 -30.45 11.42 1.38
N VAL A 158 -29.57 11.65 0.43
CA VAL A 158 -29.12 13.00 0.07
C VAL A 158 -28.95 13.10 -1.44
N SER A 159 -29.24 14.26 -2.00
CA SER A 159 -29.05 14.51 -3.42
C SER A 159 -27.55 14.61 -3.75
N GLU A 160 -27.13 14.00 -4.86
CA GLU A 160 -25.74 14.06 -5.32
C GLU A 160 -25.23 15.50 -5.45
N HIS A 161 -26.11 16.40 -5.94
CA HIS A 161 -25.79 17.81 -6.10
C HIS A 161 -25.47 18.51 -4.77
N ALA A 162 -26.20 18.21 -3.69
CA ALA A 162 -25.91 18.79 -2.38
C ALA A 162 -24.56 18.32 -1.82
N ILE A 163 -24.22 17.04 -2.05
CA ILE A 163 -22.90 16.50 -1.66
C ILE A 163 -21.80 17.26 -2.41
N VAL A 164 -21.92 17.36 -3.73
CA VAL A 164 -20.91 18.02 -4.56
C VAL A 164 -20.74 19.49 -4.16
N GLN A 165 -21.83 20.23 -3.95
CA GLN A 165 -21.78 21.63 -3.53
C GLN A 165 -21.11 21.82 -2.15
N ASP A 166 -21.44 20.97 -1.18
CA ASP A 166 -20.86 21.03 0.17
C ASP A 166 -19.33 20.82 0.17
N PHE A 167 -18.84 19.92 -0.67
CA PHE A 167 -17.40 19.64 -0.76
C PHE A 167 -16.67 20.65 -1.67
N ILE A 168 -17.34 21.24 -2.66
CA ILE A 168 -16.81 22.37 -3.43
C ILE A 168 -16.59 23.59 -2.51
N GLN A 169 -17.53 23.87 -1.60
CA GLN A 169 -17.38 24.96 -0.61
C GLN A 169 -16.17 24.76 0.32
N GLN A 170 -15.72 23.52 0.49
CA GLN A 170 -14.56 23.17 1.30
C GLN A 170 -13.24 23.13 0.50
N ASN A 171 -13.23 23.67 -0.73
CA ASN A 171 -12.09 23.70 -1.65
C ASN A 171 -11.60 22.32 -2.14
N TYR A 172 -12.46 21.30 -2.19
CA TYR A 172 -12.09 20.03 -2.82
C TYR A 172 -12.35 20.07 -4.33
N SER A 173 -11.50 19.36 -5.09
CA SER A 173 -11.66 19.20 -6.53
C SER A 173 -12.92 18.40 -6.86
N GLU A 174 -13.76 18.93 -7.75
CA GLU A 174 -14.97 18.26 -8.25
C GLU A 174 -14.66 16.85 -8.80
N ARG A 175 -13.52 16.70 -9.48
CA ARG A 175 -13.06 15.41 -10.01
C ARG A 175 -12.77 14.39 -8.92
N ALA A 176 -12.24 14.81 -7.78
CA ALA A 176 -11.95 13.93 -6.65
C ALA A 176 -13.26 13.46 -5.99
N ILE A 177 -14.24 14.36 -5.83
CA ILE A 177 -15.55 14.05 -5.25
C ILE A 177 -16.28 13.01 -6.08
N TYR A 178 -16.37 13.21 -7.40
CA TYR A 178 -17.02 12.23 -8.28
C TYR A 178 -16.31 10.88 -8.29
N LYS A 179 -14.97 10.86 -8.23
CA LYS A 179 -14.21 9.60 -8.10
C LYS A 179 -14.55 8.85 -6.82
N VAL A 180 -14.62 9.55 -5.68
CA VAL A 180 -15.00 8.96 -4.38
C VAL A 180 -16.42 8.40 -4.44
N LEU A 181 -17.39 9.18 -4.94
CA LEU A 181 -18.77 8.74 -5.08
C LEU A 181 -18.89 7.49 -5.97
N HIS A 182 -18.22 7.48 -7.12
CA HIS A 182 -18.20 6.32 -8.02
C HIS A 182 -17.57 5.09 -7.36
N ALA A 183 -16.50 5.28 -6.57
CA ALA A 183 -15.86 4.20 -5.83
C ALA A 183 -16.78 3.65 -4.73
N MET A 184 -17.46 4.52 -3.97
CA MET A 184 -18.42 4.12 -2.93
C MET A 184 -19.62 3.37 -3.51
N VAL A 185 -20.13 3.78 -4.68
CA VAL A 185 -21.22 3.07 -5.37
C VAL A 185 -20.75 1.70 -5.86
N ARG A 186 -19.53 1.60 -6.41
CA ARG A 186 -18.97 0.32 -6.85
C ARG A 186 -18.75 -0.65 -5.68
N ARG A 187 -18.35 -0.15 -4.51
CA ARG A 187 -18.21 -0.94 -3.26
C ARG A 187 -19.57 -1.38 -2.69
N GLY A 188 -20.67 -0.75 -3.11
CA GLY A 188 -22.01 -0.98 -2.60
C GLY A 188 -22.27 -0.30 -1.24
N ASP A 189 -21.43 0.65 -0.83
CA ASP A 189 -21.62 1.46 0.37
C ASP A 189 -22.78 2.46 0.16
N VAL A 190 -22.94 2.93 -1.08
CA VAL A 190 -23.98 3.90 -1.47
C VAL A 190 -24.72 3.42 -2.71
N GLN A 191 -26.04 3.58 -2.75
CA GLN A 191 -26.88 3.21 -3.89
C GLN A 191 -27.59 4.43 -4.48
N TYR A 192 -27.64 4.49 -5.81
CA TYR A 192 -28.46 5.46 -6.51
C TYR A 192 -29.94 5.08 -6.45
N ARG A 193 -30.79 6.03 -6.07
CA ARG A 193 -32.25 5.99 -6.21
C ARG A 193 -32.74 7.16 -7.04
N MET A 194 -33.97 7.06 -7.53
CA MET A 194 -34.65 8.10 -8.32
C MET A 194 -33.84 8.56 -9.54
N GLN A 195 -33.58 7.67 -10.50
CA GLN A 195 -32.85 8.00 -11.74
C GLN A 195 -31.49 8.69 -11.48
N ARG A 196 -30.71 8.20 -10.52
CA ARG A 196 -29.41 8.75 -10.08
C ARG A 196 -29.43 10.11 -9.37
N LYS A 197 -30.59 10.69 -9.07
CA LYS A 197 -30.65 12.01 -8.40
C LYS A 197 -30.36 11.95 -6.91
N VAL A 198 -30.58 10.79 -6.27
CA VAL A 198 -30.46 10.62 -4.82
C VAL A 198 -29.53 9.46 -4.50
N LEU A 199 -28.65 9.65 -3.53
CA LEU A 199 -27.72 8.67 -2.99
C LEU A 199 -28.21 8.24 -1.60
N ILE A 200 -28.29 6.94 -1.38
CA ILE A 200 -28.65 6.34 -0.08
C ILE A 200 -27.48 5.52 0.41
N ARG A 201 -27.03 5.79 1.65
CA ARG A 201 -25.98 4.98 2.28
C ARG A 201 -26.57 3.67 2.80
N VAL A 202 -26.07 2.55 2.31
CA VAL A 202 -26.59 1.20 2.62
C VAL A 202 -25.70 0.45 3.62
N ARG A 203 -24.39 0.80 3.69
CA ARG A 203 -23.41 0.23 4.61
C ARG A 203 -22.47 1.30 5.19
#